data_AF-A0A953DWW3-F1
#
_entry.id   AF-A0A953DWW3-F1
#
_cell.length_a   1.000
_cell.length_b   1.000
_cell.length_c   1.000
_cell.angle_alpha   90.00
_cell.angle_beta   90.00
_cell.angle_gamma   90.00
#
_symmetry.space_group_name_H-M   'P 1'
#
loop_
_entity.id
_entity.type
_entity.pdbx_description
1 polymer ?
#
loop_
_entity_poly.entity_id
_entity_poly.type
_entity_poly.pdbx_seq_one_letter_code
_entity_poly.pdbx_strand_id
1 'polypeptide(L)'
;MTVSDMDRAVEFYYALAFQKVSDVEVLGDEFEHLEGVFGARMRIVRMQLGNEYLDLTQYLAPPGRPIPVDSRSNDLWFQHIAIVVRDMDEAFQRLRALKVQFVSTGPQTLPPLIEAAAGIKAFYFRDPDGHNLEIIYFPPGKGDPRWQEKTDKLFLGIDHTAIAISNT
;
A
#
# COMPACT_ATOMS: atom_id res chain seq x y z
N MET A 1 -4.74 4.60 5.78
CA MET A 1 -3.91 5.41 4.88
C MET A 1 -4.73 6.60 4.40
N THR A 2 -4.19 7.82 4.50
CA THR A 2 -4.96 9.04 4.20
C THR A 2 -4.95 9.36 2.71
N VAL A 3 -6.06 9.80 2.14
CA VAL A 3 -6.16 10.13 0.69
C VAL A 3 -6.84 11.48 0.51
N SER A 4 -6.46 12.21 -0.55
CA SER A 4 -7.04 13.53 -0.86
C SER A 4 -8.35 13.43 -1.64
N ASP A 5 -8.52 12.36 -2.42
CA ASP A 5 -9.71 12.08 -3.22
C ASP A 5 -10.06 10.58 -3.09
N MET A 6 -11.16 10.29 -2.41
CA MET A 6 -11.54 8.90 -2.12
C MET A 6 -11.89 8.11 -3.37
N ASP A 7 -12.61 8.71 -4.32
CA ASP A 7 -13.07 7.98 -5.49
C ASP A 7 -11.89 7.64 -6.41
N ARG A 8 -10.95 8.57 -6.59
CA ARG A 8 -9.69 8.31 -7.30
C ARG A 8 -8.85 7.22 -6.62
N ALA A 9 -8.76 7.24 -5.29
CA ALA A 9 -8.02 6.23 -4.55
C ALA A 9 -8.67 4.84 -4.70
N VAL A 10 -9.98 4.75 -4.51
CA VAL A 10 -10.73 3.48 -4.66
C VAL A 10 -10.54 2.87 -6.05
N GLU A 11 -10.63 3.66 -7.12
CA GLU A 11 -10.37 3.19 -8.49
C GLU A 11 -8.96 2.63 -8.67
N PHE A 12 -7.96 3.30 -8.09
CA PHE A 12 -6.58 2.81 -8.11
C PHE A 12 -6.44 1.47 -7.38
N TYR A 13 -7.02 1.33 -6.18
CA TYR A 13 -6.95 0.09 -5.41
C TYR A 13 -7.76 -1.04 -6.06
N TYR A 14 -8.87 -0.75 -6.74
CA TYR A 14 -9.57 -1.73 -7.59
C TYR A 14 -8.68 -2.27 -8.71
N ALA A 15 -7.85 -1.42 -9.33
CA ALA A 15 -6.92 -1.85 -10.36
C ALA A 15 -5.83 -2.82 -9.84
N LEU A 16 -5.60 -2.83 -8.53
CA LEU A 16 -4.75 -3.77 -7.79
C LEU A 16 -5.55 -4.93 -7.16
N ALA A 17 -6.77 -5.16 -7.64
CA ALA A 17 -7.70 -6.22 -7.23
C ALA A 17 -8.27 -6.12 -5.80
N PHE A 18 -8.07 -5.01 -5.09
CA PHE A 18 -8.77 -4.78 -3.83
C PHE A 18 -10.28 -4.70 -4.07
N GLN A 19 -11.06 -5.08 -3.07
CA GLN A 19 -12.53 -4.99 -3.08
C GLN A 19 -13.00 -4.06 -1.97
N LYS A 20 -13.99 -3.21 -2.26
CA LYS A 20 -14.60 -2.36 -1.24
C LYS A 20 -15.49 -3.19 -0.32
N VAL A 21 -15.29 -3.06 0.99
CA VAL A 21 -16.04 -3.75 2.05
C VAL A 21 -17.03 -2.82 2.72
N SER A 22 -16.61 -1.60 3.02
CA SER A 22 -17.48 -0.58 3.62
C SER A 22 -17.08 0.82 3.15
N ASP A 23 -18.03 1.75 3.23
CA ASP A 23 -17.89 3.16 2.85
C ASP A 23 -18.73 3.96 3.83
N VAL A 24 -18.09 4.64 4.78
CA VAL A 24 -18.75 5.34 5.88
C VAL A 24 -18.24 6.76 6.00
N GLU A 25 -19.13 7.65 6.39
CA GLU A 25 -18.75 9.00 6.81
C GLU A 25 -18.83 9.08 8.33
N VAL A 26 -17.79 9.61 8.96
CA VAL A 26 -17.68 9.76 10.42
C VAL A 26 -17.43 11.22 10.77
N LEU A 27 -18.07 11.67 11.85
CA LEU A 27 -18.03 13.03 12.36
C LEU A 27 -18.49 13.07 13.82
N GLY A 28 -18.16 14.15 14.52
CA GLY A 28 -18.59 14.43 15.89
C GLY A 28 -17.47 14.34 16.91
N ASP A 29 -17.74 14.86 18.11
CA ASP A 29 -16.74 15.09 19.16
C ASP A 29 -15.85 13.86 19.43
N GLU A 30 -16.40 12.65 19.45
CA GLU A 30 -15.62 11.43 19.68
C GLU A 30 -14.48 11.23 18.67
N PHE A 31 -14.74 11.49 17.37
CA PHE A 31 -13.74 11.38 16.31
C PHE A 31 -12.75 12.56 16.33
N GLU A 32 -13.20 13.75 16.71
CA GLU A 32 -12.31 14.89 16.88
C GLU A 32 -11.26 14.64 17.98
N HIS A 33 -11.71 14.09 19.11
CA HIS A 33 -10.83 13.75 20.22
C HIS A 33 -9.92 12.55 19.88
N LEU A 34 -10.43 11.56 19.13
CA LEU A 34 -9.64 10.40 18.72
C LEU A 34 -8.50 10.79 17.77
N GLU A 35 -8.78 11.62 16.76
CA GLU A 35 -7.78 12.02 15.76
C GLU A 35 -6.94 13.23 16.22
N GLY A 36 -7.39 13.96 17.23
CA GLY A 36 -6.77 15.22 17.66
C GLY A 36 -6.94 16.35 16.64
N VAL A 37 -8.01 16.31 15.82
CA VAL A 37 -8.31 17.28 14.78
C VAL A 37 -9.67 17.90 15.04
N PHE A 38 -9.69 19.19 15.39
CA PHE A 38 -10.92 19.94 15.64
C PHE A 38 -11.79 20.03 14.37
N GLY A 39 -13.09 19.78 14.51
CA GLY A 39 -14.04 19.78 13.40
C GLY A 39 -13.88 18.61 12.42
N ALA A 40 -13.23 17.52 12.83
CA ALA A 40 -12.95 16.37 11.97
C ALA A 40 -14.23 15.76 11.39
N ARG A 41 -14.29 15.75 10.05
CA ARG A 41 -15.24 15.00 9.25
C ARG A 41 -14.45 14.16 8.25
N MET A 42 -14.63 12.85 8.26
CA MET A 42 -13.87 11.94 7.43
C MET A 42 -14.78 10.98 6.66
N ARG A 43 -14.40 10.63 5.44
CA ARG A 43 -14.92 9.47 4.72
C ARG A 43 -13.90 8.35 4.85
N ILE A 44 -14.33 7.18 5.33
CA ILE A 44 -13.49 6.01 5.52
C ILE A 44 -14.02 4.89 4.62
N VAL A 45 -13.18 4.41 3.72
CA VAL A 45 -13.46 3.27 2.85
C VAL A 45 -12.55 2.13 3.23
N ARG A 46 -13.14 1.00 3.65
CA ARG A 46 -12.39 -0.24 3.91
C ARG A 46 -12.26 -1.02 2.62
N MET A 47 -11.03 -1.26 2.20
CA MET A 47 -10.67 -2.08 1.05
C MET A 47 -10.10 -3.41 1.54
N GLN A 48 -10.33 -4.51 0.83
CA GLN A 48 -9.84 -5.84 1.15
C GLN A 48 -9.02 -6.41 0.01
N LEU A 49 -7.87 -7.01 0.31
CA LEU A 49 -7.11 -7.84 -0.61
C LEU A 49 -6.69 -9.11 0.12
N GLY A 50 -7.02 -10.28 -0.44
CA GLY A 50 -6.81 -11.54 0.27
C GLY A 50 -7.59 -11.57 1.59
N ASN A 51 -6.86 -11.76 2.69
CA ASN A 51 -7.42 -11.77 4.05
C ASN A 51 -7.21 -10.44 4.78
N GLU A 52 -6.51 -9.49 4.18
CA GLU A 52 -6.10 -8.25 4.79
C GLU A 52 -7.01 -7.08 4.37
N TYR A 53 -7.07 -6.08 5.25
CA TYR A 53 -7.85 -4.88 5.03
C TYR A 53 -6.96 -3.64 5.03
N LEU A 54 -7.31 -2.67 4.19
CA LEU A 54 -6.72 -1.35 4.11
C LEU A 54 -7.83 -0.32 4.26
N ASP A 55 -7.79 0.46 5.34
CA ASP A 55 -8.69 1.60 5.50
C ASP A 55 -8.10 2.82 4.77
N LEU A 56 -8.83 3.34 3.80
CA LEU A 56 -8.57 4.61 3.13
C LEU A 56 -9.36 5.70 3.86
N THR A 57 -8.72 6.79 4.25
CA THR A 57 -9.35 7.87 5.03
C THR A 57 -9.18 9.20 4.30
N GLN A 58 -10.28 9.79 3.85
CA GLN A 58 -10.30 11.14 3.31
C GLN A 58 -10.82 12.11 4.37
N TYR A 59 -10.01 13.09 4.74
CA TYR A 59 -10.44 14.20 5.60
C TYR A 59 -11.23 15.21 4.77
N LEU A 60 -12.55 15.26 4.97
CA LEU A 60 -13.47 16.20 4.32
C LEU A 60 -13.39 17.60 4.96
N ALA A 61 -13.14 17.66 6.27
CA ALA A 61 -12.88 18.89 7.00
C ALA A 61 -12.11 18.62 8.30
N PRO A 62 -11.12 19.45 8.69
CA PRO A 62 -10.27 20.20 7.77
C PRO A 62 -9.45 19.23 6.91
N PRO A 63 -9.13 19.58 5.64
CA PRO A 63 -8.34 18.69 4.79
C PRO A 63 -6.90 18.55 5.31
N GLY A 64 -6.33 17.36 5.09
CA GLY A 64 -4.92 17.08 5.37
C GLY A 64 -3.95 17.75 4.39
N ARG A 65 -2.66 17.65 4.67
CA ARG A 65 -1.58 18.10 3.76
C ARG A 65 -1.11 16.94 2.87
N PRO A 66 -0.75 17.19 1.60
CA PRO A 66 -0.16 16.17 0.74
C PRO A 66 1.23 15.76 1.25
N ILE A 67 1.68 14.56 0.86
CA ILE A 67 3.06 14.13 1.08
C ILE A 67 4.00 15.10 0.34
N PRO A 68 5.10 15.57 0.97
CA PRO A 68 6.06 16.46 0.31
C PRO A 68 6.58 15.87 -1.00
N VAL A 69 6.56 16.67 -2.06
CA VAL A 69 6.92 16.23 -3.43
C VAL A 69 8.36 15.72 -3.54
N ASP A 70 9.23 16.20 -2.66
CA ASP A 70 10.65 15.86 -2.57
C ASP A 70 10.93 14.67 -1.63
N SER A 71 9.89 14.03 -1.07
CA SER A 71 10.06 12.86 -0.19
C SER A 71 10.79 11.71 -0.89
N ARG A 72 11.66 11.02 -0.16
CA ARG A 72 12.50 9.89 -0.59
C ARG A 72 12.38 8.71 0.37
N SER A 73 12.83 7.54 -0.08
CA SER A 73 12.79 6.30 0.71
C SER A 73 13.67 6.29 1.96
N ASN A 74 14.59 7.24 2.08
CA ASN A 74 15.47 7.39 3.23
C ASN A 74 15.03 8.50 4.20
N ASP A 75 13.84 9.08 4.02
CA ASP A 75 13.25 10.01 4.98
C ASP A 75 12.62 9.25 6.16
N LEU A 76 12.63 9.85 7.35
CA LEU A 76 12.12 9.22 8.57
C LEU A 76 10.59 9.06 8.62
N TRP A 77 9.87 9.53 7.59
CA TRP A 77 8.44 9.27 7.43
C TRP A 77 8.14 8.27 6.32
N PHE A 78 9.17 7.65 5.72
CA PHE A 78 8.96 6.63 4.73
C PHE A 78 8.20 5.46 5.36
N GLN A 79 7.06 5.14 4.76
CA GLN A 79 6.25 3.99 5.13
C GLN A 79 5.69 3.36 3.87
N HIS A 80 5.41 2.06 3.92
CA HIS A 80 4.75 1.34 2.84
C HIS A 80 3.97 0.13 3.35
N ILE A 81 3.09 -0.36 2.49
CA ILE A 81 2.51 -1.71 2.57
C ILE A 81 3.10 -2.56 1.43
N ALA A 82 3.36 -3.83 1.70
CA ALA A 82 3.85 -4.78 0.72
C ALA A 82 2.72 -5.70 0.24
N ILE A 83 2.38 -5.58 -1.04
CA ILE A 83 1.34 -6.35 -1.73
C ILE A 83 2.00 -7.56 -2.38
N VAL A 84 1.57 -8.76 -1.99
CA VAL A 84 2.14 -9.99 -2.54
C VAL A 84 1.59 -10.24 -3.93
N VAL A 85 2.47 -10.59 -4.86
CA VAL A 85 2.13 -10.95 -6.23
C VAL A 85 2.58 -12.36 -6.56
N ARG A 86 1.75 -13.09 -7.32
CA ARG A 86 2.07 -14.44 -7.82
C ARG A 86 3.15 -14.41 -8.90
N ASP A 87 3.18 -13.34 -9.69
CA ASP A 87 4.12 -13.16 -10.80
C ASP A 87 4.58 -11.69 -10.85
N MET A 88 5.88 -11.47 -10.63
CA MET A 88 6.47 -10.13 -10.60
C MET A 88 6.43 -9.44 -11.97
N ASP A 89 6.64 -10.18 -13.06
CA ASP A 89 6.74 -9.58 -14.39
C ASP A 89 5.35 -9.18 -14.88
N GLU A 90 4.34 -10.02 -14.65
CA GLU A 90 2.94 -9.72 -14.94
C GLU A 90 2.43 -8.52 -14.12
N ALA A 91 2.70 -8.51 -12.80
CA ALA A 91 2.33 -7.40 -11.92
C ALA A 91 3.01 -6.09 -12.32
N PHE A 92 4.30 -6.13 -12.65
CA PHE A 92 5.03 -4.95 -13.09
C PHE A 92 4.49 -4.38 -14.41
N GLN A 93 4.11 -5.23 -15.37
CA GLN A 93 3.44 -4.80 -16.60
C GLN A 93 2.09 -4.13 -16.31
N ARG A 94 1.31 -4.68 -15.37
CA ARG A 94 0.05 -4.06 -14.93
C ARG A 94 0.27 -2.67 -14.34
N LEU A 95 1.26 -2.52 -13.46
CA LEU A 95 1.62 -1.22 -12.88
C LEU A 95 2.12 -0.21 -13.92
N ARG A 96 2.89 -0.67 -14.92
CA ARG A 96 3.29 0.16 -16.07
C ARG A 96 2.08 0.67 -16.85
N ALA A 97 1.09 -0.19 -17.10
CA ALA A 97 -0.13 0.20 -17.80
C ALA A 97 -0.96 1.23 -17.01
N LEU A 98 -0.93 1.15 -15.67
CA LEU A 98 -1.52 2.14 -14.76
C LEU A 98 -0.71 3.45 -14.67
N LYS A 99 0.47 3.52 -15.29
CA LYS A 99 1.36 4.70 -15.27
C LYS A 99 1.72 5.17 -13.87
N VAL A 100 1.92 4.22 -12.94
CA VAL A 100 2.31 4.55 -11.57
C VAL A 100 3.64 5.30 -11.55
N GLN A 101 3.86 6.13 -10.53
CA GLN A 101 5.15 6.76 -10.32
C GLN A 101 6.12 5.76 -9.69
N PHE A 102 7.32 5.66 -10.25
CA PHE A 102 8.31 4.68 -9.83
C PHE A 102 9.14 5.24 -8.68
N VAL A 103 9.37 4.41 -7.66
CA VAL A 103 10.34 4.71 -6.59
C VAL A 103 11.62 3.93 -6.84
N SER A 104 11.50 2.63 -7.12
CA SER A 104 12.59 1.81 -7.65
C SER A 104 12.76 2.02 -9.16
N THR A 105 13.96 1.78 -9.69
CA THR A 105 14.21 1.81 -11.15
C THR A 105 13.53 0.67 -11.91
N GLY A 106 13.16 -0.41 -11.20
CA GLY A 106 12.45 -1.59 -11.69
C GLY A 106 12.47 -2.70 -10.62
N PRO A 107 11.87 -3.87 -10.88
CA PRO A 107 11.91 -4.99 -9.95
C PRO A 107 13.34 -5.40 -9.61
N GLN A 108 13.65 -5.51 -8.33
CA GLN A 108 14.95 -5.93 -7.80
C GLN A 108 14.85 -7.32 -7.23
N THR A 109 15.79 -8.21 -7.57
CA THR A 109 15.91 -9.52 -6.93
C THR A 109 16.91 -9.41 -5.77
N LEU A 110 16.49 -9.80 -4.57
CA LEU A 110 17.32 -9.73 -3.39
C LEU A 110 18.47 -10.75 -3.49
N PRO A 111 19.70 -10.34 -3.15
CA PRO A 111 20.89 -11.15 -3.37
C PRO A 111 20.90 -12.40 -2.47
N PRO A 112 21.57 -13.48 -2.90
CA PRO A 112 21.64 -14.73 -2.14
C PRO A 112 22.41 -14.59 -0.82
N LEU A 113 23.13 -13.50 -0.61
CA LEU A 113 23.87 -13.20 0.61
C LEU A 113 22.96 -13.12 1.85
N ILE A 114 21.69 -12.79 1.66
CA ILE A 114 20.68 -12.79 2.73
C ILE A 114 19.84 -14.05 2.56
N GLU A 115 20.25 -15.16 3.17
CA GLU A 115 19.63 -16.48 2.95
C GLU A 115 18.10 -16.45 3.15
N ALA A 116 17.63 -15.74 4.17
CA ALA A 116 16.19 -15.57 4.44
C ALA A 116 15.44 -14.88 3.30
N ALA A 117 16.08 -13.95 2.58
CA ALA A 117 15.47 -13.12 1.54
C ALA A 117 15.91 -13.49 0.12
N ALA A 118 16.80 -14.47 -0.03
CA ALA A 118 17.37 -14.88 -1.30
C ALA A 118 16.27 -15.21 -2.34
N GLY A 119 16.33 -14.54 -3.49
CA GLY A 119 15.40 -14.77 -4.60
C GLY A 119 14.04 -14.08 -4.47
N ILE A 120 13.74 -13.43 -3.34
CA ILE A 120 12.59 -12.53 -3.24
C ILE A 120 12.78 -11.41 -4.26
N LYS A 121 11.69 -11.01 -4.92
CA LYS A 121 11.69 -9.83 -5.80
C LYS A 121 10.83 -8.75 -5.19
N ALA A 122 11.27 -7.50 -5.26
CA ALA A 122 10.54 -6.34 -4.76
C ALA A 122 10.54 -5.19 -5.77
N PHE A 123 9.49 -4.37 -5.77
CA PHE A 123 9.41 -3.15 -6.56
C PHE A 123 8.58 -2.08 -5.82
N TYR A 124 9.18 -0.91 -5.57
CA TYR A 124 8.49 0.22 -4.98
C TYR A 124 7.93 1.19 -6.03
N PHE A 125 6.71 1.65 -5.78
CA PHE A 125 5.98 2.64 -6.58
C PHE A 125 5.11 3.52 -5.67
N ARG A 126 4.48 4.54 -6.24
CA ARG A 126 3.54 5.40 -5.51
C ARG A 126 2.11 5.23 -6.00
N ASP A 127 1.18 5.35 -5.06
CA ASP A 127 -0.23 5.54 -5.34
C ASP A 127 -0.53 7.00 -5.78
N PRO A 128 -1.79 7.34 -6.14
CA PRO A 128 -2.15 8.68 -6.60
C PRO A 128 -1.90 9.81 -5.60
N ASP A 129 -1.78 9.50 -4.31
CA ASP A 129 -1.58 10.45 -3.22
C ASP A 129 -0.11 10.49 -2.74
N GLY A 130 0.75 9.70 -3.39
CA GLY A 130 2.19 9.68 -3.16
C GLY A 130 2.63 8.65 -2.11
N HIS A 131 1.72 7.83 -1.56
CA HIS A 131 2.08 6.78 -0.61
C HIS A 131 2.93 5.74 -1.30
N ASN A 132 3.99 5.30 -0.63
CA ASN A 132 4.83 4.25 -1.18
C ASN A 132 4.12 2.90 -0.99
N LEU A 133 4.07 2.14 -2.06
CA LEU A 133 3.60 0.77 -2.10
C LEU A 133 4.74 -0.11 -2.60
N GLU A 134 4.76 -1.36 -2.14
CA GLU A 134 5.64 -2.39 -2.64
C GLU A 134 4.80 -3.49 -3.28
N ILE A 135 5.22 -4.00 -4.44
CA ILE A 135 4.87 -5.38 -4.80
C ILE A 135 6.04 -6.29 -4.47
N ILE A 136 5.72 -7.44 -3.88
CA ILE A 136 6.70 -8.43 -3.44
C ILE A 136 6.33 -9.82 -3.97
N TYR A 137 7.32 -10.54 -4.49
CA TYR A 137 7.19 -11.93 -4.93
C TYR A 137 8.09 -12.83 -4.08
N PHE A 138 7.51 -13.93 -3.58
CA PHE A 138 8.24 -14.94 -2.85
C PHE A 138 8.48 -16.19 -3.71
N PRO A 139 9.74 -16.62 -3.93
CA PRO A 139 9.99 -17.89 -4.58
C PRO A 139 9.53 -19.07 -3.71
N PRO A 140 9.37 -20.28 -4.28
CA PRO A 140 8.94 -21.45 -3.53
C PRO A 140 9.77 -21.68 -2.26
N GLY A 141 9.08 -21.89 -1.13
CA GLY A 141 9.71 -22.10 0.18
C GLY A 141 10.13 -20.81 0.91
N LYS A 142 9.76 -19.62 0.41
CA LYS A 142 9.94 -18.34 1.09
C LYS A 142 8.59 -17.67 1.40
N GLY A 143 8.58 -16.81 2.41
CA GLY A 143 7.38 -16.11 2.87
C GLY A 143 6.38 -17.01 3.57
N ASP A 144 5.18 -16.50 3.81
CA ASP A 144 4.06 -17.27 4.33
C ASP A 144 3.65 -18.36 3.30
N PRO A 145 3.51 -19.64 3.69
CA PRO A 145 3.07 -20.72 2.80
C PRO A 145 1.79 -20.43 2.02
N ARG A 146 0.88 -19.60 2.55
CA ARG A 146 -0.37 -19.23 1.84
C ARG A 146 -0.12 -18.51 0.52
N TRP A 147 1.03 -17.84 0.36
CA TRP A 147 1.44 -17.18 -0.89
C TRP A 147 1.73 -18.16 -2.02
N GLN A 148 1.88 -19.45 -1.70
CA GLN A 148 2.16 -20.53 -2.64
C GLN A 148 0.90 -21.37 -2.97
N GLU A 149 -0.26 -21.02 -2.41
CA GLU A 149 -1.52 -21.67 -2.76
C GLU A 149 -1.88 -21.45 -4.23
N LYS A 150 -2.44 -22.47 -4.88
CA LYS A 150 -2.85 -22.38 -6.29
C LYS A 150 -3.99 -21.40 -6.44
N THR A 151 -3.81 -20.39 -7.28
CA THR A 151 -4.79 -19.33 -7.53
C THR A 151 -4.54 -18.68 -8.89
N ASP A 152 -5.61 -18.22 -9.52
CA ASP A 152 -5.55 -17.41 -10.75
C ASP A 152 -5.36 -15.90 -10.43
N LYS A 153 -5.43 -15.52 -9.15
CA LYS A 153 -5.22 -14.13 -8.72
C LYS A 153 -3.76 -13.72 -8.91
N LEU A 154 -3.55 -12.50 -9.40
CA LEU A 154 -2.21 -11.90 -9.52
C LEU A 154 -1.78 -11.26 -8.21
N PHE A 155 -2.63 -10.41 -7.62
CA PHE A 155 -2.43 -9.79 -6.31
C PHE A 155 -3.08 -10.67 -5.24
N LEU A 156 -2.31 -11.08 -4.24
CA LEU A 156 -2.69 -12.17 -3.33
C LEU A 156 -3.18 -11.67 -1.97
N GLY A 157 -2.54 -10.63 -1.43
CA GLY A 157 -2.78 -10.12 -0.08
C GLY A 157 -1.74 -9.08 0.31
N ILE A 158 -1.77 -8.67 1.58
CA ILE A 158 -0.75 -7.79 2.18
C ILE A 158 0.14 -8.62 3.09
N ASP A 159 1.47 -8.53 2.91
CA ASP A 159 2.45 -9.27 3.71
C ASP A 159 2.85 -8.52 4.97
N HIS A 160 3.28 -7.27 4.80
CA HIS A 160 3.75 -6.46 5.90
C HIS A 160 3.54 -4.96 5.64
N THR A 161 3.72 -4.21 6.71
CA THR A 161 3.87 -2.75 6.69
C THR A 161 5.20 -2.41 7.32
N ALA A 162 5.92 -1.43 6.77
CA ALA A 162 7.12 -0.91 7.39
C ALA A 162 7.04 0.60 7.52
N ILE A 163 7.63 1.13 8.59
CA ILE A 163 7.79 2.56 8.84
C ILE A 163 9.25 2.83 9.24
N ALA A 164 9.84 3.85 8.64
CA ALA A 164 11.13 4.37 9.06
C ALA A 164 10.97 5.12 10.38
N ILE A 165 11.91 4.92 11.30
CA ILE A 165 11.97 5.64 12.57
C ILE A 165 13.42 6.04 12.85
N SER A 166 13.61 7.09 13.64
CA SER A 166 14.90 7.29 14.31
C SER A 166 15.17 6.15 15.28
N ASN A 167 16.41 6.04 15.78
CA ASN A 167 16.81 5.04 16.77
C ASN A 167 15.72 4.78 17.84
N THR A 168 15.47 3.50 18.10
CA THR A 168 14.68 2.98 19.21
C THR A 168 15.49 2.88 20.48
#